data_AF-A0A935TY54-F1
#
_entry.id   AF-A0A935TY54-F1
#
_cell.length_a   1.000
_cell.length_b   1.000
_cell.length_c   1.000
_cell.angle_alpha   90.00
_cell.angle_beta   90.00
_cell.angle_gamma   90.00
#
_symmetry.space_group_name_H-M   'P 1'
#
loop_
_entity.id
_entity.type
_entity.pdbx_description
1 polymer ?
#
loop_
_entity_poly.entity_id
_entity_poly.type
_entity_poly.pdbx_seq_one_letter_code
_entity_poly.pdbx_strand_id
1 'polypeptide(L)'
;MTTDPSELLSFHRALARGQRSFVGLTLPWNADLHGISLAGCDLTGACLRGARLDAAQLDGCKLTEADLRSASLRRAVLVRADLRGADLRGADLRDADLTKADLCEADLVAADLRGATLEGAAISFGCRGYAGVKLSGLTVRHLYSLLLMTRPDDPKVVLALESLRAALALPESEQRVLVQEAALIEAERLALHAEDVAEGASAAGAEAAGSAQVGGRHG
;
A
#
# COMPACT_ATOMS: atom_id res chain seq x y z
N MET A 1 -28.09 5.55 -16.57
CA MET A 1 -28.54 5.99 -15.24
C MET A 1 -28.16 7.44 -15.11
N THR A 2 -29.16 8.31 -15.11
CA THR A 2 -29.03 9.76 -15.14
C THR A 2 -28.48 10.23 -13.79
N THR A 3 -27.36 10.94 -13.84
CA THR A 3 -26.81 11.75 -12.76
C THR A 3 -27.91 12.59 -12.14
N ASP A 4 -28.18 12.44 -10.85
CA ASP A 4 -28.91 13.46 -10.10
C ASP A 4 -27.88 14.49 -9.59
N PRO A 5 -27.86 15.72 -10.14
CA PRO A 5 -26.98 16.78 -9.65
C PRO A 5 -27.18 17.11 -8.16
N SER A 6 -28.34 16.72 -7.59
CA SER A 6 -28.68 16.97 -6.20
C SER A 6 -27.77 16.21 -5.23
N GLU A 7 -27.31 15.00 -5.57
CA GLU A 7 -26.46 14.17 -4.69
C GLU A 7 -25.08 14.80 -4.50
N LEU A 8 -24.41 15.20 -5.58
CA LEU A 8 -23.11 15.89 -5.52
C LEU A 8 -23.23 17.23 -4.80
N LEU A 9 -24.31 17.99 -5.06
CA LEU A 9 -24.57 19.25 -4.36
C LEU A 9 -24.82 19.04 -2.86
N SER A 10 -25.54 17.98 -2.49
CA SER A 10 -25.78 17.61 -1.10
C SER A 10 -24.49 17.26 -0.38
N PHE A 11 -23.60 16.52 -1.06
CA PHE A 11 -22.27 16.16 -0.57
C PHE A 11 -21.40 17.40 -0.33
N HIS A 12 -21.30 18.31 -1.30
CA HIS A 12 -20.55 19.57 -1.12
C HIS A 12 -21.08 20.40 0.06
N ARG A 13 -22.41 20.49 0.20
CA ARG A 13 -23.03 21.20 1.33
C ARG A 13 -22.75 20.52 2.67
N ALA A 14 -22.75 19.19 2.72
CA ALA A 14 -22.40 18.44 3.91
C ALA A 14 -20.95 18.69 4.32
N LEU A 15 -20.02 18.59 3.37
CA LEU A 15 -18.59 18.86 3.59
C LEU A 15 -18.34 20.30 4.09
N ALA A 16 -19.03 21.28 3.49
CA ALA A 16 -18.97 22.69 3.87
C ALA A 16 -19.50 22.94 5.30
N ARG A 17 -20.43 22.13 5.79
CA ARG A 17 -20.92 22.17 7.18
C ARG A 17 -19.99 21.47 8.18
N GLY A 18 -18.85 20.97 7.73
CA GLY A 18 -17.90 20.26 8.59
C GLY A 18 -18.20 18.77 8.74
N GLN A 19 -19.13 18.20 7.98
CA GLN A 19 -19.33 16.75 7.97
C GLN A 19 -18.04 16.08 7.47
N ARG A 20 -17.59 15.03 8.18
CA ARG A 20 -16.40 14.25 7.84
C ARG A 20 -16.70 12.76 7.64
N SER A 21 -17.88 12.28 8.05
CA SER A 21 -18.31 10.92 7.82
C SER A 21 -19.24 10.83 6.61
N PHE A 22 -18.84 9.99 5.66
CA PHE A 22 -19.48 9.70 4.38
C PHE A 22 -19.43 8.19 4.10
N VAL A 23 -19.56 7.39 5.16
CA VAL A 23 -19.57 5.92 5.08
C VAL A 23 -20.70 5.46 4.16
N GLY A 24 -20.38 4.61 3.19
CA GLY A 24 -21.33 4.09 2.20
C GLY A 24 -21.86 5.16 1.23
N LEU A 25 -21.25 6.36 1.18
CA LEU A 25 -21.62 7.40 0.25
C LEU A 25 -21.59 6.85 -1.17
N THR A 26 -22.67 7.03 -1.91
CA THR A 26 -22.71 6.72 -3.33
C THR A 26 -22.74 8.02 -4.10
N LEU A 27 -21.74 8.22 -4.96
CA LEU A 27 -21.76 9.30 -5.94
C LEU A 27 -22.00 8.72 -7.33
N PRO A 28 -22.56 9.53 -8.25
CA PRO A 28 -22.75 9.09 -9.62
C PRO A 28 -21.39 8.80 -10.28
N TRP A 29 -21.42 7.93 -11.29
CA TRP A 29 -20.24 7.65 -12.11
C TRP A 29 -19.65 8.96 -12.66
N ASN A 30 -18.33 9.13 -12.58
CA ASN A 30 -17.63 10.32 -13.07
C ASN A 30 -18.02 11.62 -12.36
N ALA A 31 -18.41 11.54 -11.09
CA ALA A 31 -18.55 12.70 -10.22
C ALA A 31 -17.27 13.55 -10.23
N ASP A 32 -17.43 14.85 -10.42
CA ASP A 32 -16.31 15.79 -10.43
C ASP A 32 -15.97 16.24 -9.01
N LEU A 33 -14.81 15.80 -8.55
CA LEU A 33 -14.24 16.07 -7.23
C LEU A 33 -12.80 16.60 -7.37
N HIS A 34 -12.46 17.18 -8.52
CA HIS A 34 -11.11 17.65 -8.80
C HIS A 34 -10.65 18.64 -7.71
N GLY A 35 -9.49 18.39 -7.12
CA GLY A 35 -8.89 19.27 -6.12
C GLY A 35 -9.68 19.38 -4.81
N ILE A 36 -10.66 18.50 -4.55
CA ILE A 36 -11.45 18.55 -3.33
C ILE A 36 -10.57 18.27 -2.11
N SER A 37 -10.88 18.91 -0.98
CA SER A 37 -10.24 18.60 0.31
C SER A 37 -11.14 17.69 1.13
N LEU A 38 -10.72 16.43 1.27
CA LEU A 38 -11.37 15.37 2.04
C LEU A 38 -10.41 14.81 3.10
N ALA A 39 -9.36 15.55 3.45
CA ALA A 39 -8.38 15.15 4.45
C ALA A 39 -9.07 14.71 5.76
N GLY A 40 -8.71 13.53 6.25
CA GLY A 40 -9.23 12.91 7.46
C GLY A 40 -10.72 12.51 7.40
N CYS A 41 -11.36 12.55 6.23
CA CYS A 41 -12.75 12.09 6.10
C CYS A 41 -12.84 10.56 6.21
N ASP A 42 -14.04 10.08 6.53
CA ASP A 42 -14.39 8.67 6.51
C ASP A 42 -15.28 8.39 5.30
N LEU A 43 -14.69 7.75 4.29
CA LEU A 43 -15.31 7.31 3.04
C LEU A 43 -15.35 5.78 2.98
N THR A 44 -15.38 5.10 4.14
CA THR A 44 -15.43 3.64 4.20
C THR A 44 -16.61 3.11 3.38
N GLY A 45 -16.35 2.19 2.46
CA GLY A 45 -17.36 1.60 1.57
C GLY A 45 -18.00 2.58 0.58
N ALA A 46 -17.44 3.78 0.38
CA ALA A 46 -17.99 4.74 -0.57
C ALA A 46 -17.88 4.25 -2.02
N CYS A 47 -18.91 4.50 -2.83
CA CYS A 47 -18.91 4.25 -4.27
C CYS A 47 -18.49 5.52 -5.01
N LEU A 48 -17.25 5.54 -5.47
CA LEU A 48 -16.57 6.64 -6.17
C LEU A 48 -16.12 6.20 -7.58
N ARG A 49 -16.85 5.26 -8.18
CA ARG A 49 -16.51 4.67 -9.48
C ARG A 49 -16.40 5.73 -10.57
N GLY A 50 -15.27 5.72 -11.27
CA GLY A 50 -14.98 6.65 -12.34
C GLY A 50 -14.84 8.11 -11.89
N ALA A 51 -14.92 8.41 -10.59
CA ALA A 51 -14.88 9.78 -10.09
C ALA A 51 -13.56 10.48 -10.46
N ARG A 52 -13.64 11.79 -10.66
CA ARG A 52 -12.48 12.64 -10.94
C ARG A 52 -11.98 13.23 -9.64
N LEU A 53 -10.97 12.60 -9.06
CA LEU A 53 -10.27 12.98 -7.82
C LEU A 53 -8.86 13.49 -8.13
N ASP A 54 -8.60 13.95 -9.36
CA ASP A 54 -7.32 14.54 -9.73
C ASP A 54 -6.98 15.69 -8.77
N ALA A 55 -5.75 15.69 -8.26
CA ALA A 55 -5.24 16.64 -7.27
C ALA A 55 -6.05 16.75 -5.96
N ALA A 56 -6.93 15.79 -5.65
CA ALA A 56 -7.68 15.78 -4.40
C ALA A 56 -6.75 15.60 -3.18
N GLN A 57 -7.09 16.25 -2.06
CA GLN A 57 -6.43 16.04 -0.77
C GLN A 57 -7.20 15.01 0.04
N LEU A 58 -6.63 13.82 0.16
CA LEU A 58 -7.17 12.64 0.84
C LEU A 58 -6.25 12.20 1.99
N ASP A 59 -5.40 13.10 2.49
CA ASP A 59 -4.48 12.84 3.59
C ASP A 59 -5.19 12.25 4.81
N GLY A 60 -4.75 11.08 5.27
CA GLY A 60 -5.34 10.39 6.43
C GLY A 60 -6.81 9.99 6.27
N CYS A 61 -7.35 10.01 5.05
CA CYS A 61 -8.72 9.64 4.78
C CYS A 61 -8.91 8.12 4.95
N LYS A 62 -10.06 7.69 5.48
CA LYS A 62 -10.46 6.28 5.47
C LYS A 62 -11.21 5.99 4.18
N LEU A 63 -10.65 5.10 3.37
CA LEU A 63 -11.18 4.61 2.11
C LEU A 63 -11.27 3.07 2.13
N THR A 64 -11.33 2.49 3.33
CA THR A 64 -11.44 1.04 3.52
C THR A 64 -12.65 0.51 2.76
N GLU A 65 -12.46 -0.55 1.95
CA GLU A 65 -13.48 -1.16 1.09
C GLU A 65 -14.16 -0.19 0.10
N ALA A 66 -13.60 1.00 -0.15
CA ALA A 66 -14.17 1.95 -1.11
C ALA A 66 -14.05 1.44 -2.54
N ASP A 67 -15.05 1.73 -3.37
CA ASP A 67 -15.09 1.36 -4.78
C ASP A 67 -14.61 2.54 -5.64
N LEU A 68 -13.33 2.50 -6.00
CA LEU A 68 -12.60 3.51 -6.76
C LEU A 68 -12.29 3.04 -8.20
N ARG A 69 -13.02 2.05 -8.70
CA ARG A 69 -12.79 1.50 -10.04
C ARG A 69 -12.82 2.57 -11.11
N SER A 70 -11.82 2.57 -11.97
CA SER A 70 -11.66 3.54 -13.07
C SER A 70 -11.62 5.01 -12.61
N ALA A 71 -11.47 5.30 -11.32
CA ALA A 71 -11.36 6.67 -10.82
C ALA A 71 -10.04 7.32 -11.28
N SER A 72 -10.07 8.62 -11.52
CA SER A 72 -8.86 9.41 -11.77
C SER A 72 -8.37 10.00 -10.46
N LEU A 73 -7.20 9.58 -10.00
CA LEU A 73 -6.53 10.02 -8.76
C LEU A 73 -5.17 10.66 -9.07
N ARG A 74 -5.00 11.21 -10.28
CA ARG A 74 -3.71 11.76 -10.70
C ARG A 74 -3.29 12.88 -9.77
N ARG A 75 -2.04 12.83 -9.30
CA ARG A 75 -1.48 13.84 -8.39
C ARG A 75 -2.30 14.02 -7.10
N ALA A 76 -3.17 13.08 -6.75
CA ALA A 76 -3.91 13.11 -5.50
C ALA A 76 -2.94 12.88 -4.32
N VAL A 77 -3.23 13.51 -3.19
CA VAL A 77 -2.44 13.36 -1.97
C VAL A 77 -3.18 12.40 -1.05
N LEU A 78 -2.64 11.19 -0.90
CA LEU A 78 -3.19 10.07 -0.13
C LEU A 78 -2.27 9.70 1.05
N VAL A 79 -1.50 10.67 1.55
CA VAL A 79 -0.52 10.45 2.61
C VAL A 79 -1.23 9.90 3.87
N ARG A 80 -0.80 8.73 4.35
CA ARG A 80 -1.41 8.01 5.48
C ARG A 80 -2.89 7.63 5.29
N ALA A 81 -3.40 7.61 4.05
CA ALA A 81 -4.76 7.15 3.79
C ALA A 81 -4.89 5.64 4.07
N ASP A 82 -6.06 5.22 4.56
CA ASP A 82 -6.40 3.81 4.77
C ASP A 82 -7.23 3.32 3.58
N LEU A 83 -6.59 2.63 2.64
CA LEU A 83 -7.18 2.06 1.42
C LEU A 83 -7.37 0.54 1.55
N ARG A 84 -7.45 0.00 2.77
CA ARG A 84 -7.52 -1.45 2.96
C ARG A 84 -8.74 -2.04 2.27
N GLY A 85 -8.56 -3.10 1.48
CA GLY A 85 -9.64 -3.74 0.73
C GLY A 85 -10.31 -2.87 -0.34
N ALA A 86 -9.79 -1.68 -0.65
CA ALA A 86 -10.36 -0.80 -1.67
C ALA A 86 -10.25 -1.41 -3.08
N ASP A 87 -11.27 -1.21 -3.91
CA ASP A 87 -11.28 -1.64 -5.31
C ASP A 87 -10.78 -0.51 -6.21
N LEU A 88 -9.50 -0.58 -6.58
CA LEU A 88 -8.78 0.40 -7.41
C LEU A 88 -8.60 -0.09 -8.85
N ARG A 89 -9.40 -1.06 -9.31
CA ARG A 89 -9.21 -1.65 -10.64
C ARG A 89 -9.33 -0.61 -11.74
N GLY A 90 -8.31 -0.53 -12.58
CA GLY A 90 -8.23 0.45 -13.67
C GLY A 90 -8.14 1.91 -13.21
N ALA A 91 -7.89 2.18 -11.93
CA ALA A 91 -7.73 3.54 -11.42
C ALA A 91 -6.42 4.18 -11.93
N ASP A 92 -6.44 5.48 -12.13
CA ASP A 92 -5.30 6.27 -12.61
C ASP A 92 -4.66 7.03 -11.44
N LEU A 93 -3.62 6.46 -10.85
CA LEU A 93 -2.89 6.96 -9.67
C LEU A 93 -1.57 7.64 -10.06
N ARG A 94 -1.44 8.10 -11.31
CA ARG A 94 -0.18 8.68 -11.78
C ARG A 94 0.21 9.91 -10.97
N ASP A 95 1.48 9.96 -10.60
CA ASP A 95 2.06 11.04 -9.79
C ASP A 95 1.35 11.25 -8.43
N ALA A 96 0.56 10.28 -7.95
CA ALA A 96 -0.12 10.38 -6.66
C ALA A 96 0.85 10.16 -5.49
N ASP A 97 0.61 10.82 -4.36
CA ASP A 97 1.40 10.63 -3.15
C ASP A 97 0.68 9.66 -2.20
N LEU A 98 1.15 8.41 -2.15
CA LEU A 98 0.67 7.34 -1.28
C LEU A 98 1.63 7.11 -0.09
N THR A 99 2.44 8.10 0.28
CA THR A 99 3.38 7.98 1.41
C THR A 99 2.67 7.52 2.68
N LYS A 100 3.14 6.41 3.26
CA LYS A 100 2.56 5.78 4.46
C LYS A 100 1.09 5.37 4.35
N ALA A 101 0.53 5.29 3.14
CA ALA A 101 -0.83 4.78 2.92
C ALA A 101 -0.91 3.28 3.19
N ASP A 102 -2.05 2.80 3.67
CA ASP A 102 -2.31 1.37 3.86
C ASP A 102 -3.16 0.83 2.71
N LEU A 103 -2.55 0.03 1.85
CA LEU A 103 -3.15 -0.60 0.69
C LEU A 103 -3.39 -2.10 0.91
N CYS A 104 -3.33 -2.62 2.15
CA CYS A 104 -3.52 -4.04 2.40
C CYS A 104 -4.85 -4.55 1.83
N GLU A 105 -4.82 -5.67 1.10
CA GLU A 105 -6.01 -6.28 0.47
C GLU A 105 -6.66 -5.44 -0.66
N ALA A 106 -6.12 -4.28 -1.03
CA ALA A 106 -6.65 -3.49 -2.13
C ALA A 106 -6.49 -4.22 -3.49
N ASP A 107 -7.48 -4.09 -4.38
CA ASP A 107 -7.44 -4.64 -5.73
C ASP A 107 -6.91 -3.58 -6.70
N LEU A 108 -5.68 -3.77 -7.18
CA LEU A 108 -4.98 -2.84 -8.07
C LEU A 108 -4.99 -3.30 -9.53
N VAL A 109 -5.76 -4.32 -9.92
CA VAL A 109 -5.72 -4.86 -11.30
C VAL A 109 -5.90 -3.75 -12.33
N ALA A 110 -4.96 -3.65 -13.27
CA ALA A 110 -4.92 -2.63 -14.31
C ALA A 110 -4.81 -1.17 -13.83
N ALA A 111 -4.51 -0.91 -12.55
CA ALA A 111 -4.22 0.44 -12.05
C ALA A 111 -2.90 0.99 -12.63
N ASP A 112 -2.84 2.30 -12.81
CA ASP A 112 -1.68 3.03 -13.32
C ASP A 112 -1.01 3.82 -12.19
N LEU A 113 0.13 3.34 -11.71
CA LEU A 113 0.89 3.92 -10.59
C LEU A 113 2.16 4.66 -11.04
N ARG A 114 2.29 4.98 -12.33
CA ARG A 114 3.51 5.62 -12.86
C ARG A 114 3.75 6.97 -12.18
N GLY A 115 4.95 7.15 -11.62
CA GLY A 115 5.31 8.37 -10.89
C GLY A 115 4.73 8.50 -9.48
N ALA A 116 3.94 7.53 -9.01
CA ALA A 116 3.38 7.57 -7.67
C ALA A 116 4.46 7.38 -6.58
N THR A 117 4.34 8.10 -5.47
CA THR A 117 5.22 7.97 -4.30
C THR A 117 4.62 6.97 -3.31
N LEU A 118 5.36 5.94 -2.91
CA LEU A 118 4.89 4.86 -2.04
C LEU A 118 5.74 4.69 -0.77
N GLU A 119 6.46 5.75 -0.38
CA GLU A 119 7.39 5.67 0.74
C GLU A 119 6.66 5.26 2.03
N GLY A 120 7.03 4.11 2.60
CA GLY A 120 6.42 3.59 3.83
C GLY A 120 4.97 3.13 3.67
N ALA A 121 4.44 3.03 2.44
CA ALA A 121 3.11 2.47 2.20
C ALA A 121 3.06 0.98 2.57
N ALA A 122 2.00 0.57 3.26
CA ALA A 122 1.77 -0.83 3.60
C ALA A 122 1.03 -1.52 2.43
N ILE A 123 1.74 -2.36 1.68
CA ILE A 123 1.15 -3.18 0.61
C ILE A 123 1.33 -4.64 1.05
N SER A 124 0.28 -5.27 1.59
CA SER A 124 0.35 -6.69 1.96
C SER A 124 -0.07 -7.60 0.80
N PHE A 125 0.49 -8.80 0.74
CA PHE A 125 0.24 -9.80 -0.32
C PHE A 125 -1.19 -10.35 -0.35
N GLY A 126 -2.06 -9.90 0.56
CA GLY A 126 -3.50 -10.11 0.51
C GLY A 126 -4.20 -9.30 -0.59
N CYS A 127 -3.53 -8.31 -1.20
CA CYS A 127 -4.04 -7.57 -2.36
C CYS A 127 -4.44 -8.55 -3.46
N ARG A 128 -5.75 -8.65 -3.72
CA ARG A 128 -6.29 -9.51 -4.77
C ARG A 128 -5.97 -8.86 -6.11
N GLY A 129 -4.91 -9.32 -6.76
CA GLY A 129 -4.68 -9.04 -8.18
C GLY A 129 -3.55 -8.05 -8.47
N TYR A 130 -2.33 -8.59 -8.55
CA TYR A 130 -1.19 -7.94 -9.18
C TYR A 130 -1.17 -8.11 -10.72
N ALA A 131 -2.17 -8.78 -11.30
CA ALA A 131 -2.25 -9.00 -12.73
C ALA A 131 -2.51 -7.68 -13.47
N GLY A 132 -1.55 -7.24 -14.29
CA GLY A 132 -1.70 -6.07 -15.15
C GLY A 132 -1.51 -4.71 -14.49
N VAL A 133 -1.04 -4.65 -13.23
CA VAL A 133 -0.65 -3.37 -12.62
C VAL A 133 0.53 -2.79 -13.40
N LYS A 134 0.42 -1.56 -13.89
CA LYS A 134 1.52 -0.90 -14.60
C LYS A 134 2.46 -0.29 -13.56
N LEU A 135 3.51 -1.03 -13.23
CA LEU A 135 4.49 -0.71 -12.18
C LEU A 135 5.70 0.10 -12.66
N SER A 136 5.68 0.67 -13.87
CA SER A 136 6.82 1.43 -14.42
C SER A 136 7.03 2.73 -13.63
N GLY A 137 7.85 2.68 -12.59
CA GLY A 137 8.09 3.78 -11.66
C GLY A 137 8.22 3.37 -10.19
N LEU A 138 7.96 2.10 -9.84
CA LEU A 138 8.35 1.60 -8.52
C LEU A 138 9.87 1.58 -8.39
N THR A 139 10.43 2.22 -7.36
CA THR A 139 11.86 2.08 -7.06
C THR A 139 12.16 0.65 -6.60
N VAL A 140 13.36 0.13 -6.92
CA VAL A 140 13.75 -1.26 -6.65
C VAL A 140 13.65 -1.67 -5.19
N ARG A 141 13.73 -0.71 -4.26
CA ARG A 141 13.51 -0.93 -2.82
C ARG A 141 12.09 -1.43 -2.48
N HIS A 142 11.07 -0.93 -3.19
CA HIS A 142 9.67 -1.36 -3.00
C HIS A 142 9.46 -2.79 -3.51
N LEU A 143 10.09 -3.10 -4.64
CA LEU A 143 10.04 -4.42 -5.27
C LEU A 143 10.81 -5.48 -4.47
N TYR A 144 11.88 -5.07 -3.79
CA TYR A 144 12.62 -5.95 -2.89
C TYR A 144 11.82 -6.28 -1.62
N SER A 145 11.08 -5.32 -1.05
CA SER A 145 10.11 -5.61 0.02
C SER A 145 9.02 -6.60 -0.43
N LEU A 146 8.65 -6.54 -1.73
CA LEU A 146 7.73 -7.47 -2.37
C LEU A 146 8.33 -8.86 -2.63
N LEU A 147 9.65 -9.03 -2.58
CA LEU A 147 10.33 -10.31 -2.80
C LEU A 147 10.69 -11.01 -1.49
N LEU A 148 10.98 -10.25 -0.43
CA LEU A 148 11.39 -10.75 0.89
C LEU A 148 10.27 -11.46 1.69
N MET A 149 9.03 -11.33 1.27
CA MET A 149 7.83 -11.74 2.04
C MET A 149 7.12 -12.97 1.45
N THR A 150 7.69 -13.57 0.40
CA THR A 150 7.08 -14.68 -0.36
C THR A 150 8.13 -15.72 -0.74
N ARG A 151 7.72 -17.00 -0.84
CA ARG A 151 8.63 -18.04 -1.35
C ARG A 151 8.95 -17.76 -2.83
N PRO A 152 10.20 -17.95 -3.28
CA PRO A 152 10.63 -17.63 -4.64
C PRO A 152 9.84 -18.38 -5.74
N ASP A 153 9.21 -19.51 -5.41
CA ASP A 153 8.44 -20.34 -6.34
C ASP A 153 6.94 -19.97 -6.44
N ASP A 154 6.48 -18.93 -5.72
CA ASP A 154 5.09 -18.49 -5.82
C ASP A 154 4.82 -17.90 -7.22
N PRO A 155 3.79 -18.38 -7.95
CA PRO A 155 3.43 -17.85 -9.27
C PRO A 155 3.25 -16.33 -9.31
N LYS A 156 2.89 -15.72 -8.16
CA LYS A 156 2.73 -14.27 -8.00
C LYS A 156 4.06 -13.53 -7.93
N VAL A 157 5.12 -14.17 -7.40
CA VAL A 157 6.50 -13.63 -7.39
C VAL A 157 7.07 -13.63 -8.80
N VAL A 158 6.85 -14.70 -9.56
CA VAL A 158 7.26 -14.80 -10.95
C VAL A 158 6.61 -13.69 -11.79
N LEU A 159 5.31 -13.46 -11.62
CA LEU A 159 4.59 -12.39 -12.32
C LEU A 159 5.09 -10.98 -11.95
N ALA A 160 5.41 -10.76 -10.68
CA ALA A 160 5.97 -9.50 -10.19
C ALA A 160 7.37 -9.25 -10.79
N LEU A 161 8.20 -10.29 -10.86
CA LEU A 161 9.53 -10.28 -11.49
C LEU A 161 9.47 -10.06 -13.01
N GLU A 162 8.49 -10.66 -13.70
CA GLU A 162 8.28 -10.43 -15.14
C GLU A 162 7.80 -9.00 -15.42
N SER A 163 6.91 -8.46 -14.58
CA SER A 163 6.47 -7.07 -14.65
C SER A 163 7.63 -6.11 -14.35
N LEU A 164 8.54 -6.51 -13.45
CA LEU A 164 9.82 -5.84 -13.18
C LEU A 164 10.70 -5.82 -14.41
N ARG A 165 10.88 -6.99 -15.04
CA ARG A 165 11.77 -7.19 -16.19
C ARG A 165 11.28 -6.42 -17.41
N ALA A 166 9.97 -6.28 -17.55
CA ALA A 166 9.34 -5.42 -18.54
C ALA A 166 9.50 -3.92 -18.21
N ALA A 167 9.49 -3.54 -16.92
CA ALA A 167 9.70 -2.16 -16.47
C ALA A 167 11.19 -1.73 -16.49
N LEU A 168 12.11 -2.67 -16.27
CA LEU A 168 13.57 -2.51 -16.21
C LEU A 168 14.26 -2.81 -17.54
N ALA A 169 13.66 -2.45 -18.66
CA ALA A 169 14.35 -2.37 -19.97
C ALA A 169 15.41 -1.24 -20.01
N LEU A 170 16.17 -1.08 -18.94
CA LEU A 170 17.27 -0.15 -18.75
C LEU A 170 18.62 -0.83 -19.08
N PRO A 171 19.66 -0.06 -19.46
CA PRO A 171 20.98 -0.59 -19.86
C PRO A 171 21.66 -1.44 -18.77
N GLU A 172 22.49 -2.43 -19.16
CA GLU A 172 23.17 -3.38 -18.24
C GLU A 172 23.97 -2.72 -17.09
N SER A 173 24.42 -1.48 -17.25
CA SER A 173 25.10 -0.72 -16.20
C SER A 173 24.21 -0.41 -15.01
N GLU A 174 22.91 -0.16 -15.24
CA GLU A 174 21.93 0.09 -14.17
C GLU A 174 21.44 -1.22 -13.57
N GLN A 175 21.35 -2.30 -14.36
CA GLN A 175 21.05 -3.65 -13.86
C GLN A 175 22.09 -4.14 -12.83
N ARG A 176 23.37 -3.79 -13.01
CA ARG A 176 24.44 -4.15 -12.08
C ARG A 176 24.34 -3.45 -10.71
N VAL A 177 23.92 -2.19 -10.69
CA VAL A 177 23.70 -1.43 -9.45
C VAL A 177 22.56 -2.05 -8.66
N LEU A 178 21.47 -2.45 -9.33
CA LEU A 178 20.31 -3.08 -8.69
C LEU A 178 20.62 -4.45 -8.07
N VAL A 179 21.47 -5.25 -8.73
CA VAL A 179 21.93 -6.54 -8.18
C VAL A 179 22.89 -6.32 -7.00
N GLN A 180 23.77 -5.31 -7.05
CA GLN A 180 24.67 -4.98 -5.95
C GLN A 180 23.94 -4.41 -4.73
N GLU A 181 22.93 -3.55 -4.94
CA GLU A 181 22.10 -3.01 -3.85
C GLU A 181 21.23 -4.10 -3.21
N ALA A 182 20.65 -5.01 -4.01
CA ALA A 182 19.92 -6.17 -3.49
C ALA A 182 20.81 -7.08 -2.63
N ALA A 183 22.08 -7.26 -3.02
CA ALA A 183 23.05 -8.02 -2.24
C ALA A 183 23.47 -7.32 -0.94
N LEU A 184 23.56 -5.98 -0.94
CA LEU A 184 23.88 -5.18 0.24
C LEU A 184 22.77 -5.27 1.30
N ILE A 185 21.51 -5.22 0.85
CA ILE A 185 20.34 -5.31 1.72
C ILE A 185 20.17 -6.75 2.27
N GLU A 186 20.50 -7.78 1.49
CA GLU A 186 20.52 -9.17 1.97
C GLU A 186 21.58 -9.36 3.06
N ALA A 187 22.75 -8.73 2.91
CA ALA A 187 23.79 -8.71 3.93
C ALA A 187 23.35 -7.98 5.21
N GLU A 188 22.66 -6.84 5.11
CA GLU A 188 22.09 -6.12 6.26
C GLU A 188 21.01 -6.95 6.97
N ARG A 189 20.16 -7.68 6.23
CA ARG A 189 19.13 -8.57 6.80
C ARG A 189 19.74 -9.75 7.56
N LEU A 190 20.80 -10.34 7.03
CA LEU A 190 21.57 -11.40 7.69
C LEU A 190 22.27 -10.89 8.96
N ALA A 191 22.75 -9.64 8.95
CA ALA A 191 23.32 -9.01 10.13
C ALA A 191 22.27 -8.79 11.23
N LEU A 192 21.09 -8.27 10.89
CA LEU A 192 19.97 -8.08 11.82
C LEU A 192 19.48 -9.41 12.44
N HIS A 193 19.38 -10.49 11.64
CA HIS A 193 19.02 -11.81 12.19
C HIS A 193 20.13 -12.46 13.02
N ALA A 194 21.40 -12.14 12.78
CA ALA A 194 22.50 -12.63 13.61
C ALA A 194 22.51 -11.98 15.01
N GLU A 195 22.09 -10.71 15.12
CA GLU A 195 21.96 -10.00 16.39
C GLU A 195 20.80 -10.54 17.25
N ASP A 196 19.63 -10.83 16.64
CA ASP A 196 18.49 -11.43 17.34
C ASP A 196 18.80 -12.84 17.91
N VAL A 197 19.60 -13.64 17.20
CA VAL A 197 20.02 -14.97 17.66
C VAL A 197 21.05 -14.88 18.79
N ALA A 198 21.91 -13.86 18.78
CA ALA A 198 22.87 -13.60 19.85
C ALA A 198 22.18 -13.15 21.16
N GLU A 199 21.17 -12.28 21.08
CA GLU A 199 20.37 -11.89 22.25
C GLU A 199 19.51 -13.05 22.79
N GLY A 200 18.92 -13.86 21.91
CA GLY A 200 18.16 -15.05 22.29
C GLY A 200 19.00 -16.14 22.98
N ALA A 201 20.25 -16.34 22.54
CA ALA A 201 21.17 -17.28 23.18
C ALA A 201 21.67 -16.77 24.55
N SER A 202 21.81 -15.46 24.72
CA SER A 202 22.16 -14.85 26.01
C SER A 202 21.03 -14.99 27.05
N ALA A 203 19.77 -14.86 26.63
CA ALA A 203 18.61 -15.03 27.51
C ALA A 203 18.40 -16.49 27.95
N ALA A 204 18.58 -17.46 27.04
CA ALA A 204 18.44 -18.89 27.34
C ALA A 204 19.54 -19.41 28.30
N GLY A 205 20.73 -18.80 28.30
CA GLY A 205 21.80 -19.11 29.25
C GLY A 205 21.51 -18.69 30.70
N ALA A 206 20.66 -17.68 30.89
CA ALA A 206 20.33 -17.15 32.23
C ALA A 206 19.22 -17.97 32.93
N GLU A 207 18.24 -18.51 32.21
CA GLU A 207 17.16 -19.33 32.80
C GLU A 207 17.60 -20.74 33.21
N ALA A 208 18.60 -21.32 32.52
CA ALA A 208 19.16 -22.62 32.89
C ALA A 208 19.93 -22.59 34.23
N ALA A 209 20.40 -21.42 34.67
CA ALA A 209 21.11 -21.26 35.94
C ALA A 209 20.17 -21.06 37.16
N GLY A 210 18.91 -20.68 36.96
CA GLY A 210 17.95 -20.40 38.03
C GLY A 210 17.20 -21.61 38.60
N SER A 211 17.20 -22.74 37.89
CA SER A 211 16.32 -23.89 38.20
C SER A 211 16.99 -24.99 39.05
N ALA A 212 18.26 -24.85 39.42
CA ALA A 212 19.03 -25.89 40.11
C ALA A 212 19.05 -25.79 41.65
N GLN A 213 18.31 -24.89 42.29
CA GLN A 213 18.48 -24.60 43.72
C GLN A 213 17.27 -24.82 44.65
N VAL A 214 16.22 -25.53 44.21
CA VAL A 214 15.09 -25.89 45.10
C VAL A 214 14.86 -27.40 45.09
N GLY A 215 15.71 -28.13 45.81
CA GLY A 215 15.57 -29.58 45.95
C GLY A 215 16.53 -30.18 46.97
N GLY A 216 16.28 -29.97 48.26
CA GLY A 216 16.96 -30.76 49.28
C GLY A 216 17.08 -30.09 50.64
N ARG A 217 16.06 -30.26 51.48
CA ARG A 217 16.14 -30.46 52.94
C ARG A 217 14.74 -30.35 53.52
N HIS A 218 14.23 -31.45 54.08
CA HIS A 218 13.61 -31.51 55.41
C HIS A 218 13.73 -32.98 55.83
N GLY A 219 14.53 -33.22 56.87
CA GLY A 219 14.46 -34.42 57.69
C GLY A 219 13.53 -34.19 58.87
#